data_AF-B8J7Z5-F1
#
_entry.id   AF-B8J7Z5-F1
#
_cell.length_a   1.000
_cell.length_b   1.000
_cell.length_c   1.000
_cell.angle_alpha   90.00
_cell.angle_beta   90.00
_cell.angle_gamma   90.00
#
_symmetry.space_group_name_H-M   'P 1'
#
loop_
_entity.id
_entity.type
_entity.pdbx_description
1 polymer ?
#
loop_
_entity_poly.entity_id
_entity_poly.type
_entity_poly.pdbx_seq_one_letter_code
_entity_poly.pdbx_strand_id
1 'polypeptide(L)'
;MAQNKLPSLIGAGIGLALFLAIALLPALLYGGYAGLLLAGGIVGTPVQPTLLVRGLIVFGMGLGVVGVASLFAVSGAAAGAAVGALLAIAGRRPVAQEQSGR
;
A
#
# COMPACT_ATOMS: atom_id res chain seq x y z
N MET A 1 0.85 -18.81 -20.82
CA MET A 1 1.69 -18.81 -19.60
C MET A 1 0.81 -18.47 -18.41
N ALA A 2 0.56 -19.41 -17.50
CA ALA A 2 -0.15 -19.10 -16.26
C ALA A 2 0.86 -18.47 -15.28
N GLN A 3 0.88 -17.13 -15.21
CA GLN A 3 1.72 -16.40 -14.26
C GLN A 3 1.19 -16.67 -12.83
N ASN A 4 1.97 -17.33 -11.98
CA ASN A 4 1.58 -17.55 -10.58
C ASN A 4 1.44 -16.20 -9.88
N LYS A 5 0.20 -15.79 -9.56
CA LYS A 5 -0.12 -14.50 -8.89
C LYS A 5 0.05 -14.57 -7.37
N LEU A 6 0.19 -15.77 -6.81
CA LEU A 6 0.36 -16.01 -5.37
C LEU A 6 1.43 -15.13 -4.70
N PRO A 7 2.68 -15.02 -5.19
CA PRO A 7 3.70 -14.21 -4.52
C PRO A 7 3.35 -12.71 -4.50
N SER A 8 2.71 -12.21 -5.56
CA SER A 8 2.20 -10.83 -5.60
C SER A 8 1.05 -10.61 -4.61
N LEU A 9 0.16 -11.59 -4.45
CA LEU A 9 -0.98 -11.46 -3.55
C LEU A 9 -0.54 -11.52 -2.08
N ILE A 10 0.42 -12.39 -1.76
CA ILE A 10 1.05 -12.47 -0.45
C ILE A 10 1.80 -11.17 -0.15
N GLY A 11 2.55 -10.66 -1.13
CA GLY A 11 3.23 -9.37 -1.01
C GLY A 11 2.27 -8.22 -0.71
N ALA A 12 1.13 -8.15 -1.40
CA ALA A 12 0.09 -7.15 -1.13
C ALA A 12 -0.47 -7.27 0.29
N GLY A 13 -0.75 -8.49 0.75
CA GLY A 13 -1.23 -8.77 2.10
C GLY A 13 -0.24 -8.33 3.18
N ILE A 14 1.06 -8.64 3.01
CA ILE A 14 2.11 -8.19 3.92
C ILE A 14 2.24 -6.66 3.89
N GLY A 15 2.18 -6.04 2.71
CA GLY A 15 2.18 -4.58 2.58
C GLY A 15 1.03 -3.94 3.36
N LEU A 16 -0.19 -4.47 3.23
CA LEU A 16 -1.35 -4.02 3.99
C LEU A 16 -1.19 -4.24 5.49
N ALA A 17 -0.63 -5.37 5.92
CA ALA A 17 -0.36 -5.64 7.33
C ALA A 17 0.64 -4.63 7.92
N LEU A 18 1.71 -4.31 7.18
CA LEU A 18 2.67 -3.27 7.57
C LEU A 18 1.99 -1.90 7.62
N PHE A 19 1.14 -1.58 6.65
CA PHE A 19 0.37 -0.35 6.69
C PHE A 19 -0.44 -0.24 7.99
N LEU A 20 -1.18 -1.28 8.34
CA LEU A 20 -1.96 -1.33 9.60
C LEU A 20 -1.07 -1.16 10.84
N ALA A 21 0.10 -1.78 10.86
CA ALA A 21 0.98 -1.80 12.03
C ALA A 21 1.70 -0.46 12.27
N ILE A 22 2.17 0.21 11.22
CA ILE A 22 3.06 1.39 11.36
C ILE A 22 2.56 2.66 10.65
N ALA A 23 1.81 2.53 9.57
CA ALA A 23 1.46 3.67 8.72
C ALA A 23 0.01 4.15 8.87
N LEU A 24 -0.87 3.37 9.51
CA LEU A 24 -2.28 3.71 9.70
C LEU A 24 -2.46 4.95 10.57
N LEU A 25 -1.80 4.99 11.73
CA LEU A 25 -1.83 6.13 12.65
C LEU A 25 -1.34 7.43 11.98
N PRO A 26 -0.16 7.48 11.35
CA PRO A 26 0.27 8.70 10.68
C PRO A 26 -0.61 9.04 9.47
N ALA A 27 -1.12 8.06 8.71
CA ALA A 27 -2.02 8.34 7.59
C ALA A 27 -3.33 9.01 8.05
N LEU A 28 -3.91 8.56 9.16
CA LEU A 28 -5.05 9.21 9.79
C LEU A 28 -4.70 10.62 10.26
N LEU A 29 -3.56 10.80 10.93
CA LEU A 29 -3.17 12.09 11.49
C LEU A 29 -2.94 13.13 10.38
N TYR A 30 -2.13 12.79 9.38
CA TYR A 30 -1.82 13.69 8.27
C TYR A 30 -3.02 13.90 7.34
N GLY A 31 -3.83 12.87 7.10
CA GLY A 31 -5.07 13.00 6.34
C GLY A 31 -6.07 13.92 7.04
N GLY A 32 -6.24 13.76 8.36
CA GLY A 32 -7.11 14.63 9.15
C GLY A 32 -6.61 16.07 9.19
N TYR A 33 -5.29 16.27 9.32
CA TYR A 33 -4.70 17.61 9.25
C TYR A 33 -4.90 18.26 7.88
N ALA A 34 -4.76 17.50 6.79
CA ALA A 34 -5.07 18.01 5.44
C ALA A 34 -6.55 18.41 5.31
N GLY A 35 -7.47 17.60 5.86
CA GLY A 35 -8.89 17.95 5.92
C GLY A 35 -9.18 19.18 6.77
N LEU A 36 -8.45 19.39 7.86
CA LEU A 36 -8.54 20.58 8.70
C LEU A 36 -8.03 21.83 7.98
N LEU A 37 -6.91 21.74 7.26
CA LEU A 37 -6.38 22.84 6.45
C LEU A 37 -7.33 23.20 5.31
N LEU A 38 -7.91 22.20 4.66
CA LEU A 38 -8.94 22.41 3.65
C LEU A 38 -10.16 23.13 4.26
N ALA A 39 -10.57 22.74 5.47
CA ALA A 39 -11.70 23.34 6.16
C ALA A 39 -11.40 24.80 6.53
N GLY A 40 -10.19 25.08 7.02
CA GLY A 40 -9.72 26.44 7.27
C GLY A 40 -9.61 27.27 5.99
N GLY A 41 -9.26 26.66 4.86
CA GLY A 41 -9.24 27.34 3.56
C GLY A 41 -10.62 27.70 3.03
N ILE A 42 -11.65 26.91 3.34
CA ILE A 42 -13.03 27.14 2.88
C ILE A 42 -13.80 28.07 3.84
N VAL A 43 -13.72 27.81 5.14
CA VAL A 43 -14.56 28.47 6.17
C VAL A 43 -13.82 29.65 6.81
N GLY A 44 -12.51 29.77 6.59
CA GLY A 44 -11.65 30.73 7.27
C GLY A 44 -11.14 30.22 8.61
N THR A 45 -10.14 30.93 9.14
CA THR A 45 -9.55 30.65 10.46
C THR A 45 -9.93 31.77 11.43
N PRO A 46 -10.29 31.47 12.69
CA PRO A 46 -10.23 30.17 13.36
C PRO A 46 -11.39 29.23 12.99
N VAL A 47 -11.07 27.95 12.80
CA VAL A 47 -12.03 26.95 12.32
C VAL A 47 -12.95 26.51 13.46
N GLN A 48 -14.24 26.83 13.36
CA GLN A 48 -15.22 26.33 14.34
C GLN A 48 -15.58 24.86 14.06
N PRO A 49 -15.75 24.02 15.09
CA PRO A 49 -15.98 22.58 14.95
C PRO A 49 -17.44 22.26 14.55
N THR A 50 -17.92 22.87 13.48
CA THR A 50 -19.24 22.62 12.88
C THR A 50 -19.29 21.24 12.20
N LEU A 51 -20.50 20.76 11.89
CA LEU A 51 -20.67 19.48 11.18
C LEU A 51 -19.92 19.45 9.84
N LEU A 52 -19.93 20.55 9.09
CA LEU A 52 -19.21 20.66 7.81
C LEU A 52 -17.70 20.48 8.00
N VAL A 53 -17.11 21.19 8.97
CA VAL A 53 -15.67 21.13 9.28
C VAL A 53 -15.28 19.73 9.72
N ARG A 54 -16.05 19.13 10.64
CA ARG A 54 -15.81 17.75 11.10
C ARG A 54 -15.90 16.75 9.95
N GLY A 55 -16.90 16.90 9.08
CA GLY A 55 -17.06 16.07 7.88
C GLY A 55 -15.84 16.16 6.96
N LEU A 56 -15.30 17.36 6.78
CA LEU A 56 -14.13 17.57 5.92
C LEU A 56 -12.84 16.99 6.50
N ILE A 57 -12.68 17.05 7.82
CA ILE A 57 -11.56 16.40 8.53
C ILE A 57 -11.66 14.87 8.37
N VAL A 58 -12.83 14.28 8.62
CA VAL A 58 -13.05 12.83 8.46
C VAL A 58 -12.86 12.41 7.01
N PHE A 59 -13.29 13.23 6.06
CA PHE A 59 -13.03 13.01 4.64
C PHE A 59 -11.52 13.00 4.34
N GLY A 60 -10.78 14.00 4.84
CA GLY A 60 -9.32 14.04 4.71
C GLY A 60 -8.64 12.83 5.34
N MET A 61 -9.09 12.38 6.52
CA MET A 61 -8.61 11.15 7.15
C MET A 61 -8.82 9.93 6.26
N GLY A 62 -10.04 9.75 5.74
CA GLY A 62 -10.37 8.64 4.85
C GLY A 62 -9.54 8.66 3.58
N LEU A 63 -9.39 9.82 2.95
CA LEU A 63 -8.62 9.98 1.72
C LEU A 63 -7.12 9.70 1.95
N GLY A 64 -6.56 10.17 3.07
CA GLY A 64 -5.18 9.87 3.48
C GLY A 64 -4.96 8.37 3.72
N VAL A 65 -5.87 7.73 4.46
CA VAL A 65 -5.82 6.28 4.72
C VAL A 65 -5.89 5.47 3.43
N VAL A 66 -6.86 5.76 2.56
CA VAL A 66 -7.02 5.05 1.29
C VAL A 66 -5.79 5.25 0.39
N GLY A 67 -5.24 6.47 0.32
CA GLY A 67 -4.05 6.75 -0.48
C GLY A 67 -2.82 5.98 0.01
N VAL A 68 -2.51 6.04 1.31
CA VAL A 68 -1.34 5.36 1.87
C VAL A 68 -1.52 3.84 1.89
N ALA A 69 -2.72 3.33 2.20
CA ALA A 69 -3.03 1.91 2.11
C ALA A 69 -2.81 1.37 0.68
N SER A 70 -3.25 2.13 -0.33
CA SER A 70 -3.06 1.77 -1.74
C SER A 70 -1.57 1.71 -2.11
N LEU A 71 -0.78 2.67 -1.65
CA LEU A 71 0.68 2.66 -1.87
C LEU A 71 1.32 1.40 -1.28
N PHE A 72 0.99 1.05 -0.03
CA PHE A 72 1.53 -0.15 0.62
C PHE A 72 1.07 -1.45 -0.04
N ALA A 73 -0.19 -1.53 -0.45
CA ALA A 73 -0.71 -2.70 -1.15
C ALA A 73 -0.01 -2.91 -2.50
N VAL A 74 0.17 -1.84 -3.28
CA VAL A 74 0.83 -1.89 -4.58
C VAL A 74 2.33 -2.14 -4.43
N SER A 75 3.02 -1.47 -3.51
CA SER A 75 4.45 -1.69 -3.27
C SER A 75 4.72 -3.08 -2.72
N GLY A 76 3.86 -3.57 -1.82
CA GLY A 76 3.90 -4.94 -1.32
C GLY A 76 3.70 -5.96 -2.45
N ALA A 77 2.71 -5.73 -3.32
CA ALA A 77 2.47 -6.59 -4.49
C ALA A 77 3.67 -6.61 -5.42
N ALA A 78 4.23 -5.45 -5.73
CA ALA A 78 5.40 -5.30 -6.58
C ALA A 78 6.63 -6.01 -5.98
N ALA A 79 6.87 -5.86 -4.68
CA ALA A 79 7.95 -6.56 -3.97
C ALA A 79 7.74 -8.08 -3.99
N GLY A 80 6.53 -8.56 -3.72
CA GLY A 80 6.20 -9.98 -3.77
C GLY A 80 6.40 -10.56 -5.18
N ALA A 81 5.97 -9.85 -6.21
CA ALA A 81 6.21 -10.24 -7.60
C ALA A 81 7.70 -10.28 -7.95
N ALA A 82 8.48 -9.30 -7.49
CA ALA A 82 9.94 -9.27 -7.68
C ALA A 82 10.62 -10.48 -7.04
N VAL A 83 10.26 -10.82 -5.79
CA VAL A 83 10.78 -12.02 -5.12
C VAL A 83 10.40 -13.29 -5.89
N GLY A 84 9.14 -13.42 -6.32
CA GLY A 84 8.69 -14.56 -7.13
C GLY A 84 9.48 -14.72 -8.43
N ALA A 85 9.79 -13.61 -9.11
CA ALA A 85 10.59 -13.61 -10.33
C ALA A 85 12.04 -14.06 -10.05
N LEU A 86 12.66 -13.55 -8.98
CA LEU A 86 14.02 -13.95 -8.59
C LEU A 86 14.11 -15.44 -8.26
N LEU A 87 13.14 -15.99 -7.54
CA LEU A 87 13.07 -17.42 -7.22
C LEU A 87 12.88 -18.28 -8.48
N ALA A 88 12.06 -17.84 -9.42
CA ALA A 88 11.87 -18.54 -10.69
C ALA A 88 13.16 -18.59 -11.53
N ILE A 89 13.95 -17.52 -11.52
CA ILE A 89 15.26 -17.47 -12.18
C ILE A 89 16.26 -18.40 -11.48
N ALA A 90 16.32 -18.37 -10.14
CA ALA A 90 17.22 -19.22 -9.37
C ALA A 90 16.88 -20.72 -9.44
N GLY A 91 15.59 -21.06 -9.58
CA GLY A 91 15.11 -22.44 -9.71
C GLY A 91 15.38 -23.08 -11.08
N ARG A 92 15.68 -22.30 -12.12
CA ARG A 92 16.12 -22.80 -13.43
C ARG A 92 17.61 -23.16 -13.38
N ARG A 93 17.98 -24.22 -12.66
CA ARG A 93 19.25 -24.93 -12.95
C ARG A 93 19.11 -25.66 -14.30
N PRO A 94 20.10 -25.57 -15.20
CA PRO A 94 20.03 -26.25 -16.48
C PRO A 94 20.11 -27.75 -16.26
N VAL A 95 19.04 -28.48 -16.59
CA VAL A 95 19.02 -29.94 -16.73
C VAL A 95 19.77 -30.30 -18.02
N ALA A 96 21.07 -30.02 -18.06
CA ALA A 96 21.93 -30.23 -19.24
C ALA A 96 23.10 -31.21 -18.96
N GLN A 97 23.00 -32.06 -17.93
CA GLN A 97 24.04 -33.04 -17.59
C GLN A 97 23.62 -34.51 -17.62
N GLU A 98 22.39 -34.87 -17.99
CA GLU A 98 21.93 -36.27 -17.91
C GLU A 98 21.61 -36.95 -19.25
N GLN A 99 21.96 -36.36 -20.41
CA GLN A 99 21.78 -37.00 -21.73
C GLN A 99 23.07 -37.17 -22.56
N SER A 100 24.25 -36.87 -22.02
CA SER A 100 25.53 -37.08 -22.72
C SER A 100 26.45 -38.12 -22.06
N GLY A 101 25.91 -38.99 -21.21
CA GLY A 101 26.75 -39.89 -20.43
C GLY A 101 26.04 -41.09 -19.83
N ARG A 102 25.33 -41.87 -20.65
CA ARG A 102 25.19 -43.35 -20.62
C ARG A 102 23.96 -43.81 -21.41
#